data_AF-A0A524E4W4-F1
#
_entry.id   AF-A0A524E4W4-F1
#
_cell.length_a   1.000
_cell.length_b   1.000
_cell.length_c   1.000
_cell.angle_alpha   90.00
_cell.angle_beta   90.00
_cell.angle_gamma   90.00
#
_symmetry.space_group_name_H-M   'P 1'
#
loop_
_entity.id
_entity.type
_entity.pdbx_description
1 polymer ?
#
loop_
_entity_poly.entity_id
_entity_poly.type
_entity_poly.pdbx_seq_one_letter_code
_entity_poly.pdbx_strand_id
1 'polypeptide(L)'
;MSERVKRLRKRSIETMPYVSAERAELLTDFYKSGKADTLSPPVARASAFRHILLNKEINIGNDELIVGERGPNPRATPTYPELCCHSIADLETCHSRARSKFFVSEETKETYQDEIIPFWTGMTMRERVFASMSDEWMSAFEAGVFTEFMEQRAPGHAILDDKIYRRGIREIIQDIDERLAKIDFYEDSDAYAKDQNLRAMRIAAEAIIEFAQRYADKAMQMVEEETDTERKKELKIIADVCNHVPANSPRNFWEALQSYWFIHLGVITELNVWDSFNPGRLDQHLYPFYK
;
A
#
# COMPACT_ATOMS: atom_id res chain seq x y z
N MET A 1 15.70 -7.44 24.94
CA MET A 1 14.39 -7.47 24.25
C MET A 1 13.29 -7.44 25.29
N SER A 2 12.40 -6.44 25.26
CA SER A 2 11.31 -6.30 26.24
C SER A 2 10.26 -7.41 26.09
N GLU A 3 9.43 -7.63 27.11
CA GLU A 3 8.33 -8.60 27.05
C GLU A 3 7.31 -8.26 25.95
N ARG A 4 7.05 -6.97 25.72
CA ARG A 4 6.24 -6.49 24.59
C ARG A 4 6.75 -7.02 23.26
N VAL A 5 8.04 -6.83 22.98
CA VAL A 5 8.65 -7.26 21.71
C VAL A 5 8.64 -8.79 21.58
N LYS A 6 8.81 -9.53 22.68
CA LYS A 6 8.65 -10.99 22.67
C LYS A 6 7.24 -11.40 22.23
N ARG A 7 6.19 -10.78 22.77
CA ARG A 7 4.79 -11.06 22.42
C ARG A 7 4.48 -10.69 20.97
N LEU A 8 4.88 -9.50 20.52
CA LEU A 8 4.70 -9.05 19.14
C LEU A 8 5.43 -9.98 18.15
N ARG A 9 6.69 -10.34 18.43
CA ARG A 9 7.46 -11.27 17.59
C ARG A 9 6.80 -12.65 17.55
N LYS A 10 6.33 -13.17 18.69
CA LYS A 10 5.63 -14.46 18.74
C LYS A 10 4.39 -14.45 17.85
N ARG A 11 3.52 -13.43 18.00
CA ARG A 11 2.34 -13.24 17.14
C ARG A 11 2.74 -13.15 15.66
N SER A 12 3.72 -12.32 15.33
CA SER A 12 4.19 -12.14 13.96
C SER A 12 4.64 -13.45 13.31
N ILE A 13 5.31 -14.34 14.06
CA ILE A 13 5.82 -15.61 13.52
C ILE A 13 4.73 -16.69 13.42
N GLU A 14 3.88 -16.77 14.44
CA GLU A 14 2.86 -17.82 14.59
C GLU A 14 1.59 -17.56 13.77
N THR A 15 1.28 -16.30 13.44
CA THR A 15 0.12 -16.00 12.59
C THR A 15 0.29 -16.66 11.22
N MET A 16 -0.67 -17.48 10.80
CA MET A 16 -0.63 -18.12 9.49
C MET A 16 -0.91 -17.08 8.40
N PRO A 17 -0.07 -16.94 7.35
CA PRO A 17 -0.37 -16.07 6.22
C PRO A 17 -1.63 -16.53 5.48
N TYR A 18 -2.46 -15.58 5.07
CA TYR A 18 -3.67 -15.85 4.31
C TYR A 18 -3.92 -14.77 3.26
N VAL A 19 -4.68 -15.09 2.22
CA VAL A 19 -5.10 -14.16 1.18
C VAL A 19 -6.30 -13.37 1.67
N SER A 20 -6.29 -12.05 1.46
CA SER A 20 -7.43 -11.17 1.70
C SER A 20 -7.92 -10.58 0.38
N ALA A 21 -9.21 -10.76 0.09
CA ALA A 21 -9.87 -10.21 -1.10
C ALA A 21 -10.12 -8.70 -1.01
N GLU A 22 -10.13 -8.13 0.19
CA GLU A 22 -10.54 -6.74 0.48
C GLU A 22 -9.99 -5.71 -0.52
N ARG A 23 -8.67 -5.72 -0.77
CA ARG A 23 -8.06 -4.76 -1.70
C ARG A 23 -8.59 -4.94 -3.11
N ALA A 24 -8.73 -6.18 -3.56
CA ALA A 24 -9.23 -6.49 -4.90
C ALA A 24 -10.69 -6.05 -5.04
N GLU A 25 -11.52 -6.26 -4.02
CA GLU A 25 -12.92 -5.79 -3.97
C GLU A 25 -12.98 -4.27 -4.09
N LEU A 26 -12.28 -3.54 -3.20
CA LEU A 26 -12.25 -2.07 -3.22
C LEU A 26 -11.74 -1.50 -4.55
N LEU A 27 -10.70 -2.11 -5.13
CA LEU A 27 -10.20 -1.70 -6.43
C LEU A 27 -11.25 -1.95 -7.52
N THR A 28 -11.89 -3.11 -7.49
CA THR A 28 -12.93 -3.50 -8.45
C THR A 28 -14.13 -2.55 -8.37
N ASP A 29 -14.59 -2.22 -7.16
CA ASP A 29 -15.68 -1.28 -6.93
C ASP A 29 -15.38 0.11 -7.50
N PHE A 30 -14.16 0.60 -7.29
CA PHE A 30 -13.74 1.89 -7.85
C PHE A 30 -13.83 1.89 -9.38
N TYR A 31 -13.30 0.87 -10.05
CA TYR A 31 -13.32 0.81 -11.51
C TYR A 31 -14.72 0.50 -12.06
N LYS A 32 -15.51 -0.37 -11.44
CA LYS A 32 -16.92 -0.64 -11.80
C LYS A 32 -17.80 0.60 -11.68
N SER A 33 -17.47 1.54 -10.79
CA SER A 33 -18.23 2.78 -10.64
C SER A 33 -18.18 3.72 -11.86
N GLY A 34 -17.34 3.45 -12.86
CA GLY A 34 -17.15 4.28 -14.06
C GLY A 34 -16.38 5.58 -13.81
N LYS A 35 -15.99 5.87 -12.56
CA LYS A 35 -15.19 7.06 -12.23
C LYS A 35 -13.86 7.08 -12.97
N ALA A 36 -13.20 5.92 -13.09
CA ALA A 36 -11.90 5.78 -13.75
C ALA A 36 -11.96 6.18 -15.24
N ASP A 37 -13.08 5.95 -15.92
CA ASP A 37 -13.23 6.19 -17.36
C ASP A 37 -13.20 7.67 -17.75
N THR A 38 -13.45 8.55 -16.77
CA THR A 38 -13.45 10.00 -16.94
C THR A 38 -12.12 10.66 -16.58
N LEU A 39 -11.15 9.86 -16.11
CA LEU A 39 -9.88 10.34 -15.56
C LEU A 39 -8.72 9.92 -16.46
N SER A 40 -7.65 10.70 -16.46
CA SER A 40 -6.39 10.25 -17.05
C SER A 40 -5.85 9.03 -16.27
N PRO A 41 -5.07 8.14 -16.90
CA PRO A 41 -4.52 6.96 -16.21
C PRO A 41 -3.83 7.25 -14.86
N PRO A 42 -2.92 8.25 -14.72
CA PRO A 42 -2.31 8.53 -13.42
C PRO A 42 -3.32 8.99 -12.37
N VAL A 43 -4.29 9.84 -12.75
CA VAL A 43 -5.32 10.34 -11.82
C VAL A 43 -6.29 9.24 -11.42
N ALA A 44 -6.65 8.34 -12.33
CA ALA A 44 -7.46 7.15 -12.04
C ALA A 44 -6.74 6.24 -11.02
N ARG A 45 -5.44 5.99 -11.19
CA ARG A 45 -4.64 5.19 -10.25
C ARG A 45 -4.57 5.84 -8.87
N ALA A 46 -4.27 7.14 -8.79
CA ALA A 46 -4.23 7.85 -7.52
C ALA A 46 -5.60 7.88 -6.82
N SER A 47 -6.68 8.03 -7.59
CA SER A 47 -8.06 8.02 -7.07
C SER A 47 -8.45 6.62 -6.56
N ALA A 48 -8.05 5.56 -7.26
CA ALA A 48 -8.23 4.18 -6.81
C ALA A 48 -7.43 3.90 -5.53
N PHE A 49 -6.18 4.35 -5.47
CA PHE A 49 -5.34 4.26 -4.27
C PHE A 49 -5.99 4.97 -3.06
N ARG A 50 -6.48 6.20 -3.26
CA ARG A 50 -7.24 6.93 -2.24
C ARG A 50 -8.49 6.16 -1.81
N HIS A 51 -9.26 5.61 -2.75
CA HIS A 51 -10.43 4.81 -2.44
C HIS A 51 -10.06 3.59 -1.58
N ILE A 52 -8.99 2.87 -1.91
CA ILE A 52 -8.51 1.74 -1.09
C ILE A 52 -8.13 2.22 0.32
N LEU A 53 -7.28 3.23 0.44
CA LEU A 53 -6.80 3.68 1.75
C LEU A 53 -7.90 4.24 2.65
N LEU A 54 -8.96 4.81 2.09
CA LEU A 54 -10.08 5.34 2.86
C LEU A 54 -11.09 4.28 3.32
N ASN A 55 -11.19 3.16 2.60
CA ASN A 55 -12.24 2.16 2.85
C ASN A 55 -11.71 0.84 3.42
N LYS A 56 -10.41 0.53 3.22
CA LYS A 56 -9.84 -0.71 3.76
C LYS A 56 -9.92 -0.76 5.28
N GLU A 57 -10.11 -1.93 5.86
CA GLU A 57 -10.10 -2.14 7.30
C GLU A 57 -8.73 -1.76 7.87
N ILE A 58 -8.74 -1.14 9.05
CA ILE A 58 -7.53 -0.79 9.79
C ILE A 58 -7.59 -1.42 11.17
N ASN A 59 -6.46 -1.97 11.59
CA ASN A 59 -6.31 -2.62 12.89
C ASN A 59 -5.15 -1.99 13.66
N ILE A 60 -5.33 -1.84 14.97
CA ILE A 60 -4.27 -1.52 15.93
C ILE A 60 -4.17 -2.71 16.86
N GLY A 61 -3.12 -3.51 16.67
CA GLY A 61 -2.90 -4.72 17.43
C GLY A 61 -2.59 -4.43 18.91
N ASN A 62 -2.95 -5.39 19.77
CA ASN A 62 -2.50 -5.38 21.16
C ASN A 62 -0.98 -5.29 21.22
N ASP A 63 -0.46 -4.49 22.15
CA ASP A 63 0.97 -4.21 22.36
C ASP A 63 1.65 -3.31 21.32
N GLU A 64 0.99 -2.91 20.23
CA GLU A 64 1.62 -2.08 19.19
C GLU A 64 1.91 -0.65 19.65
N LEU A 65 3.03 -0.11 19.19
CA LEU A 65 3.42 1.31 19.34
C LEU A 65 3.57 1.99 17.97
N ILE A 66 4.09 1.25 16.98
CA ILE A 66 4.01 1.62 15.57
C ILE A 66 2.83 0.85 14.97
N VAL A 67 1.90 1.56 14.33
CA VAL A 67 0.60 1.02 13.89
C VAL A 67 0.46 1.09 12.38
N GLY A 68 -0.24 0.12 11.81
CA GLY A 68 -0.43 0.02 10.37
C GLY A 68 -0.21 -1.40 9.86
N GLU A 69 -1.14 -1.91 9.07
CA GLU A 69 -1.03 -3.20 8.39
C GLU A 69 -1.37 -3.05 6.90
N ARG A 70 -0.76 -3.90 6.06
CA ARG A 70 -1.02 -3.89 4.61
C ARG A 70 -2.42 -4.41 4.28
N GLY A 71 -2.82 -5.50 4.93
CA GLY A 71 -4.17 -6.05 4.86
C GLY A 71 -5.00 -5.66 6.09
N PRO A 72 -6.19 -6.27 6.28
CA PRO A 72 -7.03 -6.02 7.45
C PRO A 72 -6.39 -6.45 8.77
N ASN A 73 -5.49 -7.44 8.74
CA ASN A 73 -4.87 -8.04 9.92
C ASN A 73 -3.42 -8.48 9.65
N PRO A 74 -2.63 -8.80 10.69
CA PRO A 74 -1.27 -9.30 10.51
C PRO A 74 -1.22 -10.50 9.55
N ARG A 75 -0.33 -10.43 8.55
CA ARG A 75 -0.16 -11.45 7.49
C ARG A 75 -1.39 -11.72 6.62
N ALA A 76 -2.42 -10.87 6.68
CA ALA A 76 -3.48 -10.80 5.69
C ALA A 76 -2.89 -10.17 4.41
N THR A 77 -2.70 -10.98 3.38
CA THR A 77 -1.96 -10.60 2.18
C THR A 77 -2.94 -10.17 1.09
N PRO A 78 -2.96 -8.89 0.70
CA PRO A 78 -3.83 -8.43 -0.36
C PRO A 78 -3.36 -8.93 -1.72
N THR A 79 -4.28 -8.88 -2.68
CA THR A 79 -4.06 -9.25 -4.07
C THR A 79 -4.16 -8.05 -5.01
N TYR A 80 -3.62 -8.22 -6.22
CA TYR A 80 -3.40 -7.15 -7.18
C TYR A 80 -3.92 -7.56 -8.56
N PRO A 81 -5.24 -7.67 -8.72
CA PRO A 81 -5.83 -8.22 -9.93
C PRO A 81 -5.56 -7.33 -11.16
N GLU A 82 -5.23 -6.04 -10.98
CA GLU A 82 -4.80 -5.19 -12.08
C GLU A 82 -3.44 -5.60 -12.67
N LEU A 83 -2.60 -6.30 -11.90
CA LEU A 83 -1.31 -6.82 -12.34
C LEU A 83 -1.47 -8.25 -12.86
N CYS A 84 -1.94 -9.14 -11.98
CA CYS A 84 -2.19 -10.53 -12.26
C CYS A 84 -3.44 -10.97 -11.50
N CYS A 85 -4.51 -11.31 -12.23
CA CYS A 85 -5.72 -11.87 -11.67
C CYS A 85 -5.55 -13.39 -11.56
N HIS A 86 -5.55 -13.91 -10.33
CA HIS A 86 -5.42 -15.33 -10.05
C HIS A 86 -6.70 -16.07 -10.44
N SER A 87 -6.54 -17.23 -11.09
CA SER A 87 -7.64 -18.17 -11.30
C SER A 87 -7.98 -18.91 -10.00
N ILE A 88 -9.12 -19.61 -9.97
CA ILE A 88 -9.46 -20.49 -8.84
C ILE A 88 -8.40 -21.57 -8.64
N ALA A 89 -7.82 -22.13 -9.72
CA ALA A 89 -6.74 -23.10 -9.64
C ALA A 89 -5.47 -22.51 -9.00
N ASP A 90 -5.16 -21.24 -9.26
CA ASP A 90 -4.04 -20.55 -8.61
C ASP A 90 -4.29 -20.35 -7.12
N LEU A 91 -5.52 -19.98 -6.73
CA LEU A 91 -5.91 -19.85 -5.32
C LEU A 91 -5.83 -21.19 -4.58
N GLU A 92 -6.30 -22.28 -5.21
CA GLU A 92 -6.16 -23.64 -4.65
C GLU A 92 -4.70 -24.05 -4.51
N THR A 93 -3.86 -23.68 -5.49
CA THR A 93 -2.41 -23.93 -5.42
C THR A 93 -1.79 -23.12 -4.28
N CYS A 94 -2.17 -21.86 -4.09
CA CYS A 94 -1.71 -21.03 -2.97
C CYS A 94 -2.09 -21.64 -1.61
N HIS A 95 -3.32 -22.17 -1.51
CA HIS A 95 -3.83 -22.84 -0.32
C HIS A 95 -3.13 -24.17 -0.03
N SER A 96 -2.81 -24.97 -1.06
CA SER A 96 -2.35 -26.36 -0.88
C SER A 96 -0.83 -26.54 -0.96
N ARG A 97 -0.08 -25.59 -1.55
CA ARG A 97 1.36 -25.75 -1.79
C ARG A 97 2.18 -25.99 -0.51
N ALA A 98 3.22 -26.81 -0.64
CA ALA A 98 4.07 -27.21 0.48
C ALA A 98 4.96 -26.07 1.05
N ARG A 99 5.29 -25.07 0.24
CA ARG A 99 6.19 -23.96 0.63
C ARG A 99 5.52 -22.62 0.41
N SER A 100 5.79 -21.67 1.31
CA SER A 100 5.24 -20.31 1.26
C SER A 100 3.71 -20.30 1.13
N LYS A 101 3.03 -21.22 1.83
CA LYS A 101 1.57 -21.37 1.78
C LYS A 101 0.86 -20.09 2.26
N PHE A 102 -0.20 -19.72 1.54
CA PHE A 102 -1.18 -18.74 2.01
C PHE A 102 -2.53 -19.42 2.10
N PHE A 103 -3.16 -19.40 3.26
CA PHE A 103 -4.51 -19.91 3.38
C PHE A 103 -5.47 -19.05 2.55
N VAL A 104 -6.41 -19.69 1.86
CA VAL A 104 -7.47 -19.03 1.11
C VAL A 104 -8.79 -19.59 1.63
N SER A 105 -9.67 -18.73 2.15
CA SER A 105 -11.01 -19.12 2.60
C SER A 105 -11.92 -19.39 1.41
N GLU A 106 -13.00 -20.16 1.62
CA GLU A 106 -14.03 -20.36 0.59
C GLU A 106 -14.68 -19.03 0.19
N GLU A 107 -14.97 -18.14 1.16
CA GLU A 107 -15.45 -16.78 0.89
C GLU A 107 -14.53 -16.00 -0.07
N THR A 108 -13.20 -16.06 0.13
CA THR A 108 -12.26 -15.41 -0.80
C THR A 108 -12.32 -16.04 -2.20
N LYS A 109 -12.50 -17.36 -2.31
CA LYS A 109 -12.63 -18.03 -3.62
C LYS A 109 -13.94 -17.65 -4.30
N GLU A 110 -15.04 -17.58 -3.57
CA GLU A 110 -16.36 -17.16 -4.05
C GLU A 110 -16.31 -15.72 -4.58
N THR A 111 -15.78 -14.77 -3.80
CA THR A 111 -15.54 -13.38 -4.24
C THR A 111 -14.72 -13.34 -5.54
N TYR A 112 -13.67 -14.17 -5.63
CA TYR A 112 -12.85 -14.24 -6.83
C TYR A 112 -13.61 -14.77 -8.04
N GLN A 113 -14.34 -15.86 -7.87
CA GLN A 113 -15.09 -16.50 -8.93
C GLN A 113 -16.18 -15.59 -9.48
N ASP A 114 -16.90 -14.92 -8.59
CA ASP A 114 -18.16 -14.26 -8.92
C ASP A 114 -17.95 -12.79 -9.29
N GLU A 115 -16.91 -12.14 -8.74
CA GLU A 115 -16.72 -10.70 -8.91
C GLU A 115 -15.38 -10.27 -9.51
N ILE A 116 -14.26 -10.83 -9.01
CA ILE A 116 -12.92 -10.34 -9.37
C ILE A 116 -12.51 -10.87 -10.74
N ILE A 117 -12.55 -12.19 -10.95
CA ILE A 117 -12.15 -12.81 -12.22
C ILE A 117 -13.00 -12.28 -13.39
N PRO A 118 -14.35 -12.23 -13.32
CA PRO A 118 -15.17 -11.73 -14.42
C PRO A 118 -14.88 -10.28 -14.80
N PHE A 119 -14.49 -9.45 -13.84
CA PHE A 119 -14.19 -8.04 -14.09
C PHE A 119 -12.79 -7.82 -14.67
N TRP A 120 -11.77 -8.48 -14.13
CA TRP A 120 -10.37 -8.21 -14.49
C TRP A 120 -9.85 -9.00 -15.69
N THR A 121 -10.56 -10.04 -16.12
CA THR A 121 -10.17 -10.82 -17.32
C THR A 121 -10.10 -9.91 -18.55
N GLY A 122 -8.99 -9.98 -19.29
CA GLY A 122 -8.70 -9.14 -20.45
C GLY A 122 -8.19 -7.73 -20.10
N MET A 123 -8.06 -7.38 -18.81
CA MET A 123 -7.62 -6.06 -18.36
C MET A 123 -6.28 -6.08 -17.63
N THR A 124 -5.75 -7.27 -17.31
CA THR A 124 -4.56 -7.38 -16.46
C THR A 124 -3.28 -6.96 -17.19
N MET A 125 -2.32 -6.43 -16.45
CA MET A 125 -0.99 -6.16 -16.99
C MET A 125 -0.35 -7.44 -17.55
N ARG A 126 -0.49 -8.59 -16.86
CA ARG A 126 0.06 -9.88 -17.31
C ARG A 126 -0.43 -10.26 -18.70
N GLU A 127 -1.74 -10.22 -18.93
CA GLU A 127 -2.32 -10.52 -20.24
C GLU A 127 -1.78 -9.58 -21.32
N ARG A 128 -1.69 -8.28 -21.02
CA ARG A 128 -1.13 -7.30 -21.95
C ARG A 128 0.33 -7.54 -22.29
N VAL A 129 1.15 -7.90 -21.30
CA VAL A 129 2.57 -8.23 -21.50
C VAL A 129 2.66 -9.45 -22.41
N PHE A 130 2.00 -10.55 -22.07
CA PHE A 130 2.11 -11.81 -22.83
C PHE A 130 1.54 -11.72 -24.24
N ALA A 131 0.43 -10.99 -24.43
CA ALA A 131 -0.13 -10.74 -25.77
C ALA A 131 0.78 -9.88 -26.67
N SER A 132 1.78 -9.19 -26.11
CA SER A 132 2.72 -8.33 -26.84
C SER A 132 4.05 -9.02 -27.17
N MET A 133 4.28 -10.25 -26.69
CA MET A 133 5.54 -10.97 -26.89
C MET A 133 5.54 -11.78 -28.19
N SER A 134 6.73 -12.00 -28.77
CA SER A 134 6.88 -12.86 -29.95
C SER A 134 6.87 -14.34 -29.56
N ASP A 135 6.62 -15.22 -30.54
CA ASP A 135 6.62 -16.67 -30.35
C ASP A 135 7.99 -17.18 -29.84
N GLU A 136 9.10 -16.59 -30.30
CA GLU A 136 10.45 -16.95 -29.84
C GLU A 136 10.65 -16.58 -28.37
N TRP A 137 10.13 -15.42 -27.94
CA TRP A 137 10.18 -15.01 -26.55
C TRP A 137 9.39 -15.97 -25.67
N MET A 138 8.15 -16.30 -26.08
CA MET A 138 7.29 -17.24 -25.35
C MET A 138 7.93 -18.62 -25.25
N SER A 139 8.48 -19.13 -26.37
CA SER A 139 9.16 -20.42 -26.40
C SER A 139 10.37 -20.46 -25.44
N ALA A 140 11.15 -19.39 -25.38
CA ALA A 140 12.30 -19.30 -24.48
C ALA A 140 11.89 -19.18 -23.00
N PHE A 141 10.81 -18.43 -22.71
CA PHE A 141 10.23 -18.32 -21.38
C PHE A 141 9.67 -19.66 -20.89
N GLU A 142 8.88 -20.36 -21.71
CA GLU A 142 8.31 -21.68 -21.41
C GLU A 142 9.38 -22.77 -21.25
N ALA A 143 10.47 -22.69 -22.02
CA ALA A 143 11.62 -23.57 -21.88
C ALA A 143 12.49 -23.27 -20.65
N GLY A 144 12.19 -22.21 -19.90
CA GLY A 144 12.93 -21.82 -18.69
C GLY A 144 14.31 -21.21 -18.96
N VAL A 145 14.51 -20.59 -20.13
CA VAL A 145 15.77 -19.93 -20.50
C VAL A 145 15.95 -18.63 -19.68
N PHE A 146 14.87 -17.91 -19.43
CA PHE A 146 14.81 -16.72 -18.59
C PHE A 146 13.45 -16.62 -17.88
N THR A 147 13.32 -15.67 -16.96
CA THR A 147 12.04 -15.34 -16.29
C THR A 147 11.67 -13.89 -16.53
N GLU A 148 10.37 -13.57 -16.50
CA GLU A 148 9.85 -12.20 -16.58
C GLU A 148 9.51 -11.71 -15.17
N PHE A 149 10.16 -10.65 -14.71
CA PHE A 149 9.96 -10.15 -13.34
C PHE A 149 8.63 -9.41 -13.19
N MET A 150 8.15 -8.79 -14.26
CA MET A 150 6.98 -7.95 -14.25
C MET A 150 5.69 -8.69 -14.60
N GLU A 151 5.67 -10.01 -14.77
CA GLU A 151 4.40 -10.71 -15.10
C GLU A 151 3.40 -10.76 -13.95
N GLN A 152 3.83 -10.66 -12.69
CA GLN A 152 2.95 -10.75 -11.51
C GLN A 152 3.16 -9.61 -10.50
N ARG A 153 4.14 -8.73 -10.73
CA ARG A 153 4.57 -7.68 -9.81
C ARG A 153 4.88 -6.40 -10.56
N ALA A 154 4.69 -5.26 -9.91
CA ALA A 154 5.16 -3.98 -10.43
C ALA A 154 6.68 -3.85 -10.21
N PRO A 155 7.40 -3.07 -11.05
CA PRO A 155 8.86 -3.00 -11.03
C PRO A 155 9.48 -2.81 -9.66
N GLY A 156 9.01 -1.83 -8.85
CA GLY A 156 9.51 -1.66 -7.49
C GLY A 156 11.02 -1.42 -7.41
N HIS A 157 11.70 -2.19 -6.55
CA HIS A 157 13.15 -2.14 -6.34
C HIS A 157 13.69 -0.71 -6.08
N ALA A 158 12.92 0.06 -5.31
CA ALA A 158 13.26 1.43 -4.96
C ALA A 158 13.63 1.55 -3.48
N ILE A 159 14.55 2.48 -3.20
CA ILE A 159 15.00 2.84 -1.86
C ILE A 159 14.48 4.24 -1.56
N LEU A 160 13.89 4.40 -0.39
CA LEU A 160 13.39 5.69 0.08
C LEU A 160 14.54 6.70 0.28
N ASP A 161 14.29 7.96 -0.06
CA ASP A 161 15.20 9.07 0.25
C ASP A 161 15.00 9.60 1.69
N ASP A 162 15.56 10.76 2.02
CA ASP A 162 15.47 11.31 3.37
C ASP A 162 14.36 12.35 3.56
N LYS A 163 13.53 12.62 2.55
CA LYS A 163 12.59 13.76 2.57
C LYS A 163 11.57 13.64 3.68
N ILE A 164 11.00 12.45 3.89
CA ILE A 164 9.93 12.21 4.87
C ILE A 164 10.38 12.41 6.33
N TYR A 165 11.70 12.44 6.57
CA TYR A 165 12.30 12.70 7.87
C TYR A 165 12.58 14.19 8.07
N ARG A 166 12.48 15.02 7.04
CA ARG A 166 12.77 16.46 7.12
C ARG A 166 11.54 17.31 6.85
N ARG A 167 10.58 16.79 6.09
CA ARG A 167 9.40 17.50 5.59
C ARG A 167 8.15 16.67 5.81
N GLY A 168 7.05 17.35 6.10
CA GLY A 168 5.72 16.74 6.08
C GLY A 168 5.18 16.60 4.65
N ILE A 169 4.25 15.68 4.45
CA ILE A 169 3.56 15.53 3.17
C ILE A 169 2.80 16.81 2.76
N ARG A 170 2.35 17.64 3.70
CA ARG A 170 1.73 18.95 3.40
C ARG A 170 2.68 19.89 2.65
N GLU A 171 3.97 19.87 2.99
CA GLU A 171 4.96 20.68 2.27
C GLU A 171 5.20 20.14 0.85
N ILE A 172 5.12 18.82 0.66
CA ILE A 172 5.19 18.20 -0.68
C ILE A 172 3.97 18.58 -1.52
N ILE A 173 2.77 18.61 -0.91
CA ILE A 173 1.55 19.10 -1.57
C ILE A 173 1.72 20.56 -1.99
N GLN A 174 2.31 21.41 -1.14
CA GLN A 174 2.61 22.80 -1.51
C GLN A 174 3.55 22.88 -2.72
N ASP A 175 4.63 22.10 -2.76
CA ASP A 175 5.53 22.05 -3.93
C ASP A 175 4.78 21.63 -5.21
N ILE A 176 3.84 20.69 -5.08
CA ILE A 176 3.01 20.22 -6.20
C ILE A 176 2.08 21.34 -6.68
N ASP A 177 1.40 22.02 -5.77
CA ASP A 177 0.49 23.13 -6.10
C ASP A 177 1.24 24.31 -6.75
N GLU A 178 2.43 24.65 -6.25
CA GLU A 178 3.30 25.66 -6.84
C GLU A 178 3.77 25.27 -8.25
N ARG A 179 4.00 23.97 -8.53
CA ARG A 179 4.36 23.48 -9.86
C ARG A 179 3.18 23.47 -10.81
N LEU A 180 2.00 23.04 -10.34
CA LEU A 180 0.75 23.07 -11.11
C LEU A 180 0.44 24.50 -11.60
N ALA A 181 0.60 25.50 -10.74
CA ALA A 181 0.35 26.90 -11.07
C ALA A 181 1.31 27.48 -12.13
N LYS A 182 2.45 26.82 -12.38
CA LYS A 182 3.50 27.28 -13.31
C LYS A 182 3.55 26.50 -14.62
N ILE A 183 2.61 25.58 -14.85
CA ILE A 183 2.56 24.81 -16.11
C ILE A 183 2.21 25.75 -17.26
N ASP A 184 3.05 25.76 -18.29
CA ASP A 184 2.82 26.52 -19.51
C ASP A 184 2.07 25.68 -20.54
N PHE A 185 0.75 25.86 -20.64
CA PHE A 185 -0.08 25.11 -21.59
C PHE A 185 0.06 25.55 -23.06
N TYR A 186 0.82 26.59 -23.34
CA TYR A 186 0.95 27.14 -24.70
C TYR A 186 2.23 26.64 -25.38
N GLU A 187 3.36 26.66 -24.68
CA GLU A 187 4.67 26.34 -25.26
C GLU A 187 5.22 24.96 -24.85
N ASP A 188 4.70 24.34 -23.79
CA ASP A 188 5.16 23.03 -23.30
C ASP A 188 4.28 21.89 -23.85
N SER A 189 4.83 21.11 -24.78
CA SER A 189 4.12 19.96 -25.38
C SER A 189 3.74 18.89 -24.37
N ASP A 190 4.40 18.84 -23.21
CA ASP A 190 4.11 17.89 -22.14
C ASP A 190 3.20 18.47 -21.05
N ALA A 191 2.72 19.71 -21.21
CA ALA A 191 1.96 20.44 -20.18
C ALA A 191 0.80 19.61 -19.60
N TYR A 192 0.00 18.99 -20.47
CA TYR A 192 -1.11 18.14 -20.04
C TYR A 192 -0.63 16.91 -19.25
N ALA A 193 0.40 16.20 -19.74
CA ALA A 193 0.94 15.04 -19.04
C ALA A 193 1.51 15.43 -17.66
N LYS A 194 2.20 16.57 -17.57
CA LYS A 194 2.72 17.13 -16.31
C LYS A 194 1.59 17.47 -15.33
N ASP A 195 0.55 18.16 -15.80
CA ASP A 195 -0.63 18.50 -14.99
C ASP A 195 -1.29 17.23 -14.43
N GLN A 196 -1.55 16.24 -15.28
CA GLN A 196 -2.20 14.99 -14.86
C GLN A 196 -1.35 14.18 -13.87
N ASN A 197 -0.03 14.10 -14.07
CA ASN A 197 0.86 13.43 -13.11
C ASN A 197 0.94 14.18 -11.78
N LEU A 198 1.04 15.52 -11.80
CA LEU A 198 1.08 16.32 -10.57
C LEU A 198 -0.23 16.24 -9.78
N ARG A 199 -1.38 16.26 -10.46
CA ARG A 199 -2.70 16.02 -9.82
C ARG A 199 -2.78 14.64 -9.18
N ALA A 200 -2.29 13.61 -9.86
CA ALA A 200 -2.23 12.26 -9.31
C ALA A 200 -1.35 12.20 -8.06
N MET A 201 -0.16 12.80 -8.10
CA MET A 201 0.75 12.90 -6.94
C MET A 201 0.08 13.61 -5.76
N ARG A 202 -0.65 14.69 -6.03
CA ARG A 202 -1.39 15.45 -5.00
C ARG A 202 -2.46 14.59 -4.32
N ILE A 203 -3.25 13.85 -5.11
CA ILE A 203 -4.30 12.95 -4.59
C ILE A 203 -3.67 11.84 -3.74
N ALA A 204 -2.57 11.24 -4.18
CA ALA A 204 -1.88 10.20 -3.42
C ALA A 204 -1.30 10.73 -2.10
N ALA A 205 -0.75 11.96 -2.12
CA ALA A 205 -0.26 12.65 -0.93
C ALA A 205 -1.38 12.98 0.07
N GLU A 206 -2.56 13.40 -0.40
CA GLU A 206 -3.73 13.61 0.45
C GLU A 206 -4.23 12.28 1.05
N ALA A 207 -4.30 11.22 0.24
CA ALA A 207 -4.74 9.91 0.67
C ALA A 207 -3.91 9.34 1.83
N ILE A 208 -2.58 9.54 1.81
CA ILE A 208 -1.74 9.01 2.90
C ILE A 208 -1.90 9.79 4.20
N ILE A 209 -2.20 11.09 4.13
CA ILE A 209 -2.55 11.91 5.30
C ILE A 209 -3.87 11.43 5.89
N GLU A 210 -4.88 11.23 5.04
CA GLU A 210 -6.20 10.75 5.47
C GLU A 210 -6.13 9.34 6.05
N PHE A 211 -5.27 8.47 5.50
CA PHE A 211 -5.03 7.14 6.05
C PHE A 211 -4.47 7.18 7.47
N ALA A 212 -3.50 8.05 7.74
CA ALA A 212 -2.97 8.24 9.09
C ALA A 212 -4.02 8.82 10.05
N GLN A 213 -4.87 9.73 9.57
CA GLN A 213 -5.98 10.27 10.36
C GLN A 213 -6.96 9.16 10.80
N ARG A 214 -7.27 8.19 9.93
CA ARG A 214 -8.11 7.04 10.30
C ARG A 214 -7.49 6.24 11.47
N TYR A 215 -6.17 6.10 11.50
CA TYR A 215 -5.47 5.45 12.62
C TYR A 215 -5.52 6.28 13.91
N ALA A 216 -5.43 7.61 13.80
CA ALA A 216 -5.59 8.48 14.95
C ALA A 216 -6.99 8.36 15.56
N ASP A 217 -8.02 8.39 14.71
CA ASP A 217 -9.42 8.26 15.12
C ASP A 217 -9.70 6.88 15.74
N LYS A 218 -9.19 5.81 15.13
CA LYS A 218 -9.31 4.44 15.65
C LYS A 218 -8.61 4.29 17.01
N ALA A 219 -7.42 4.86 17.18
CA ALA A 219 -6.71 4.85 18.45
C ALA A 219 -7.52 5.57 19.55
N MET A 220 -8.15 6.70 19.22
CA MET A 220 -9.01 7.43 20.15
C MET A 220 -10.29 6.66 20.51
N GLN A 221 -10.93 5.97 19.56
CA GLN A 221 -12.05 5.08 19.86
C GLN A 221 -11.64 3.98 20.85
N MET A 222 -10.47 3.35 20.62
CA MET A 222 -9.96 2.34 21.54
C MET A 222 -9.62 2.90 22.92
N VAL A 223 -9.23 4.17 23.05
CA VAL A 223 -9.02 4.83 24.36
C VAL A 223 -10.30 4.85 25.18
N GLU A 224 -11.48 4.98 24.57
CA GLU A 224 -12.76 5.04 25.28
C GLU A 224 -13.12 3.70 25.93
N GLU A 225 -12.79 2.60 25.25
CA GLU A 225 -13.08 1.23 25.66
C GLU A 225 -11.96 0.60 26.52
N GLU A 226 -10.74 1.17 26.48
CA GLU A 226 -9.59 0.62 27.19
C GLU A 226 -9.64 0.86 28.71
N THR A 227 -9.38 -0.22 29.45
CA THR A 227 -9.40 -0.28 30.91
C THR A 227 -7.99 -0.24 31.51
N ASP A 228 -6.99 -0.77 30.82
CA ASP A 228 -5.60 -0.71 31.26
C ASP A 228 -5.07 0.73 31.11
N THR A 229 -4.67 1.34 32.23
CA THR A 229 -4.25 2.74 32.26
C THR A 229 -2.98 3.01 31.46
N GLU A 230 -2.06 2.05 31.38
CA GLU A 230 -0.83 2.19 30.60
C GLU A 230 -1.12 2.05 29.10
N ARG A 231 -1.95 1.07 28.71
CA ARG A 231 -2.37 0.92 27.32
C ARG A 231 -3.17 2.13 26.84
N LYS A 232 -4.02 2.69 27.69
CA LYS A 232 -4.76 3.93 27.40
C LYS A 232 -3.84 5.12 27.15
N LYS A 233 -2.71 5.23 27.89
CA LYS A 233 -1.69 6.25 27.62
C LYS A 233 -1.01 6.01 26.28
N GLU A 234 -0.65 4.78 25.96
CA GLU A 234 -0.05 4.42 24.67
C GLU A 234 -0.95 4.75 23.49
N LEU A 235 -2.24 4.40 23.56
CA LEU A 235 -3.20 4.70 22.51
C LEU A 235 -3.38 6.21 22.29
N LYS A 236 -3.37 7.01 23.36
CA LYS A 236 -3.36 8.48 23.24
C LYS A 236 -2.11 9.01 22.55
N ILE A 237 -0.94 8.42 22.81
CA ILE A 237 0.30 8.79 22.13
C ILE A 237 0.24 8.37 20.66
N ILE A 238 -0.25 7.16 20.35
CA ILE A 238 -0.46 6.71 18.97
C ILE A 238 -1.37 7.67 18.22
N ALA A 239 -2.47 8.12 18.85
CA ALA A 239 -3.37 9.10 18.27
C ALA A 239 -2.67 10.44 17.98
N ASP A 240 -1.90 10.97 18.93
CA ASP A 240 -1.13 12.22 18.74
C ASP A 240 -0.10 12.07 17.60
N VAL A 241 0.63 10.95 17.58
CA VAL A 241 1.62 10.64 16.53
C VAL A 241 0.93 10.59 15.16
N CYS A 242 -0.17 9.84 15.01
CA CYS A 242 -0.87 9.67 13.73
C CYS A 242 -1.59 10.95 13.26
N ASN A 243 -2.03 11.81 14.19
CA ASN A 243 -2.55 13.14 13.86
C ASN A 243 -1.45 14.08 13.32
N HIS A 244 -0.20 13.84 13.69
CA HIS A 244 0.93 14.66 13.27
C HIS A 244 1.62 14.14 12.00
N VAL A 245 2.06 12.88 11.98
CA VAL A 245 2.74 12.24 10.84
C VAL A 245 1.81 11.33 10.03
N PRO A 246 1.94 11.28 8.69
CA PRO A 246 3.00 11.88 7.87
C PRO A 246 2.68 13.30 7.38
N ALA A 247 1.57 13.90 7.80
CA ALA A 247 1.13 15.20 7.31
C ALA A 247 2.17 16.31 7.57
N ASN A 248 2.80 16.28 8.74
CA ASN A 248 3.85 17.19 9.17
C ASN A 248 5.19 16.46 9.32
N SER A 249 6.28 17.22 9.34
CA SER A 249 7.63 16.68 9.59
C SER A 249 7.71 16.05 11.00
N PRO A 250 8.31 14.86 11.16
CA PRO A 250 8.40 14.20 12.46
C PRO A 250 9.15 15.05 13.49
N ARG A 251 8.66 15.08 14.73
CA ARG A 251 9.24 15.86 15.84
C ARG A 251 10.22 15.05 16.68
N ASN A 252 10.09 13.72 16.66
CA ASN A 252 10.81 12.80 17.53
C ASN A 252 11.01 11.44 16.85
N PHE A 253 11.73 10.55 17.54
CA PHE A 253 12.10 9.23 17.02
C PHE A 253 10.89 8.33 16.71
N TRP A 254 9.83 8.41 17.54
CA TRP A 254 8.61 7.62 17.31
C TRP A 254 7.91 8.08 16.04
N GLU A 255 7.71 9.38 15.90
CA GLU A 255 7.09 9.97 14.70
C GLU A 255 7.89 9.69 13.43
N ALA A 256 9.22 9.69 13.49
CA ALA A 256 10.06 9.33 12.34
C ALA A 256 9.84 7.88 11.89
N LEU A 257 9.74 6.94 12.84
CA LEU A 257 9.42 5.53 12.55
C LEU A 257 8.00 5.35 12.02
N GLN A 258 7.01 6.01 12.64
CA GLN A 258 5.61 5.91 12.23
C GLN A 258 5.39 6.55 10.85
N SER A 259 6.04 7.68 10.56
CA SER A 259 6.02 8.33 9.25
C SER A 259 6.55 7.39 8.17
N TYR A 260 7.74 6.80 8.38
CA TYR A 260 8.27 5.78 7.48
C TYR A 260 7.30 4.61 7.28
N TRP A 261 6.71 4.10 8.37
CA TRP A 261 5.81 2.96 8.30
C TRP A 261 4.55 3.25 7.48
N PHE A 262 3.94 4.44 7.64
CA PHE A 262 2.80 4.84 6.79
C PHE A 262 3.21 4.95 5.32
N ILE A 263 4.36 5.56 5.01
CA ILE A 263 4.84 5.66 3.62
C ILE A 263 5.12 4.28 3.02
N HIS A 264 5.76 3.39 3.78
CA HIS A 264 5.99 2.00 3.40
C HIS A 264 4.67 1.30 3.04
N LEU A 265 3.66 1.39 3.92
CA LEU A 265 2.35 0.80 3.70
C LEU A 265 1.62 1.40 2.51
N GLY A 266 1.69 2.72 2.31
CA GLY A 266 1.13 3.40 1.15
C GLY A 266 1.68 2.82 -0.15
N VAL A 267 3.02 2.80 -0.30
CA VAL A 267 3.70 2.31 -1.50
C VAL A 267 3.34 0.85 -1.80
N ILE A 268 3.42 -0.03 -0.81
CA ILE A 268 3.14 -1.47 -1.03
C ILE A 268 1.65 -1.78 -1.16
N THR A 269 0.76 -0.87 -0.75
CA THR A 269 -0.70 -1.00 -0.95
C THR A 269 -1.09 -0.50 -2.34
N GLU A 270 -0.47 0.57 -2.83
CA GLU A 270 -0.69 1.12 -4.16
C GLU A 270 -0.48 0.07 -5.25
N LEU A 271 0.66 -0.65 -5.21
CA LEU A 271 1.00 -1.72 -6.15
C LEU A 271 1.79 -2.85 -5.49
N ASN A 272 1.77 -4.03 -6.10
CA ASN A 272 2.60 -5.16 -5.67
C ASN A 272 4.04 -5.01 -6.18
N VAL A 273 4.76 -4.06 -5.60
CA VAL A 273 6.14 -3.76 -5.98
C VAL A 273 7.10 -4.87 -5.55
N TRP A 274 8.14 -5.11 -6.35
CA TRP A 274 9.26 -5.92 -5.93
C TRP A 274 9.96 -5.35 -4.69
N ASP A 275 10.44 -6.26 -3.84
CA ASP A 275 11.18 -5.98 -2.60
C ASP A 275 10.46 -5.10 -1.56
N SER A 276 9.14 -4.95 -1.69
CA SER A 276 8.34 -4.08 -0.82
C SER A 276 8.88 -2.65 -0.90
N PHE A 277 9.28 -2.05 0.23
CA PHE A 277 9.88 -0.73 0.25
C PHE A 277 10.98 -0.65 1.30
N ASN A 278 12.13 -0.10 0.92
CA ASN A 278 13.35 -0.13 1.72
C ASN A 278 13.61 1.25 2.37
N PRO A 279 13.87 1.33 3.69
CA PRO A 279 14.12 2.60 4.38
C PRO A 279 15.48 3.22 4.04
N GLY A 280 16.34 2.53 3.30
CA GLY A 280 17.68 2.98 2.96
C GLY A 280 18.58 3.04 4.18
N ARG A 281 19.19 4.20 4.40
CA ARG A 281 20.17 4.43 5.47
C ARG A 281 19.46 4.79 6.78
N LEU A 282 18.63 3.88 7.27
CA LEU A 282 17.74 4.11 8.40
C LEU A 282 18.48 4.61 9.66
N ASP A 283 19.70 4.11 9.90
CA ASP A 283 20.57 4.58 10.97
C ASP A 283 20.87 6.08 10.84
N GLN A 284 21.23 6.56 9.64
CA GLN A 284 21.52 7.96 9.36
C GLN A 284 20.27 8.83 9.45
N HIS A 285 19.14 8.32 8.98
CA HIS A 285 17.87 9.06 8.97
C HIS A 285 17.28 9.22 10.38
N LEU A 286 17.42 8.20 11.23
CA LEU A 286 16.88 8.22 12.59
C LEU A 286 17.83 8.84 13.62
N TYR A 287 19.15 8.86 13.36
CA TYR A 287 20.13 9.37 14.32
C TYR A 287 19.85 10.79 14.83
N PRO A 288 19.44 11.77 14.00
CA PRO A 288 19.08 13.11 14.47
C PRO A 288 17.93 13.13 15.48
N PHE A 289 17.00 12.17 15.41
CA PHE A 289 15.87 12.05 16.33
C PHE A 289 16.18 11.29 17.62
N TYR A 290 17.25 10.49 17.60
CA TYR A 290 17.68 9.69 18.74
C TYR A 290 18.54 10.49 19.74
N LYS A 291 19.33 11.43 19.22
CA LYS A 291 20.25 12.28 20.00
C LYS A 291 19.50 13.27 20.88
#